data_AF-A0A540MJB4-F1
#
_entry.id   AF-A0A540MJB4-F1
#
_cell.length_a   1.000
_cell.length_b   1.000
_cell.length_c   1.000
_cell.angle_alpha   90.00
_cell.angle_beta   90.00
_cell.angle_gamma   90.00
#
_symmetry.space_group_name_H-M   'P 1'
#
loop_
_entity.id
_entity.type
_entity.pdbx_description
1 polymer ?
#
loop_
_entity_poly.entity_id
_entity_poly.type
_entity_poly.pdbx_seq_one_letter_code
_entity_poly.pdbx_strand_id
1 'polypeptide(L)'
;MEVLQDQRGKQAGDQGEEKLSNQAKQQKQKMNMVDKEAAPTSPMEVVGMGPRDEDGSSSSSLRTAEMLLRLLPIAPCVVALVVMLHDSQTNDFGSLSYSHLGAFRYLVNANGICAGYSFLSAIIAAKARAATKSQAWTFFFLDHILTYLVLAAGAASMEVLYLAYKGNSAATWSAACESFGGFCHKATISVAITFVAVTCYALISLISSYKLFSKYDAPDPVANPIKGIQTATFHA
;
A
#
# COMPACT_ATOMS: atom_id res chain seq x y z
N MET A 1 -24.96 38.56 39.48
CA MET A 1 -24.62 37.16 39.15
C MET A 1 -23.60 37.03 38.03
N GLU A 2 -23.28 38.10 37.28
CA GLU A 2 -22.27 38.07 36.20
C GLU A 2 -20.81 38.20 36.69
N VAL A 3 -20.57 38.88 37.82
CA VAL A 3 -19.19 39.11 38.34
C VAL A 3 -18.50 37.82 38.83
N LEU A 4 -19.27 36.77 39.19
CA LEU A 4 -18.74 35.49 39.69
C LEU A 4 -18.38 34.48 38.57
N GLN A 5 -18.84 34.71 37.33
CA GLN A 5 -18.48 33.88 36.18
C GLN A 5 -17.12 34.31 35.59
N ASP A 6 -16.84 35.61 35.59
CA ASP A 6 -15.59 36.19 35.06
C ASP A 6 -14.34 35.74 35.84
N GLN A 7 -14.44 35.69 37.17
CA GLN A 7 -13.34 35.22 38.05
C GLN A 7 -13.01 33.73 37.85
N ARG A 8 -14.00 32.91 37.49
CA ARG A 8 -13.81 31.46 37.28
C ARG A 8 -13.12 31.17 35.95
N GLY A 9 -13.38 31.97 34.92
CA GLY A 9 -12.71 31.89 33.62
C GLY A 9 -11.24 32.30 33.70
N LYS A 10 -10.92 33.33 34.48
CA LYS A 10 -9.54 33.82 34.64
C LYS A 10 -8.66 32.85 35.43
N GLN A 11 -9.20 32.18 36.44
CA GLN A 11 -8.47 31.18 37.24
C GLN A 11 -8.20 29.87 36.47
N ALA A 12 -9.08 29.49 35.55
CA ALA A 12 -8.88 28.32 34.69
C ALA A 12 -7.82 28.54 33.59
N GLY A 13 -7.67 29.78 33.10
CA GLY A 13 -6.63 30.15 32.14
C GLY A 13 -5.21 30.07 32.74
N ASP A 14 -5.03 30.65 33.93
CA ASP A 14 -3.73 30.70 34.62
C ASP A 14 -3.22 29.29 35.00
N GLN A 15 -4.13 28.41 35.42
CA GLN A 15 -3.81 27.01 35.74
C GLN A 15 -3.49 26.16 34.50
N GLY A 16 -3.96 26.56 33.31
CA GLY A 16 -3.64 25.93 32.03
C GLY A 16 -2.24 26.26 31.53
N GLU A 17 -1.82 27.53 31.66
CA GLU A 17 -0.50 27.99 31.24
C GLU A 17 0.63 27.44 32.13
N GLU A 18 0.39 27.33 33.45
CA GLU A 18 1.37 26.73 34.37
C GLU A 18 1.64 25.25 34.03
N LYS A 19 0.58 24.50 33.67
CA LYS A 19 0.71 23.09 33.25
C LYS A 19 1.48 22.92 31.94
N LEU A 20 1.26 23.81 30.96
CA LEU A 20 1.96 23.78 29.69
C LEU A 20 3.46 24.13 29.86
N SER A 21 3.77 25.11 30.71
CA SER A 21 5.15 25.49 31.06
C SER A 21 5.89 24.36 31.78
N ASN A 22 5.23 23.67 32.71
CA ASN A 22 5.81 22.55 33.44
C ASN A 22 6.03 21.32 32.54
N GLN A 23 5.15 21.04 31.57
CA GLN A 23 5.38 20.00 30.57
C GLN A 23 6.53 20.33 29.61
N ALA A 24 6.64 21.59 29.17
CA ALA A 24 7.75 22.01 28.32
C ALA A 24 9.11 21.89 29.06
N LYS A 25 9.15 22.21 30.36
CA LYS A 25 10.35 22.01 31.20
C LYS A 25 10.71 20.53 31.35
N GLN A 26 9.73 19.63 31.56
CA GLN A 26 9.99 18.19 31.61
C GLN A 26 10.49 17.62 30.28
N GLN A 27 9.97 18.08 29.13
CA GLN A 27 10.48 17.66 27.82
C GLN A 27 11.91 18.14 27.58
N LYS A 28 12.23 19.37 27.98
CA LYS A 28 13.59 19.91 27.83
C LYS A 28 14.60 19.19 28.73
N GLN A 29 14.19 18.77 29.93
CA GLN A 29 15.04 17.99 30.83
C GLN A 29 15.27 16.56 30.32
N LYS A 30 14.28 15.93 29.67
CA LYS A 30 14.46 14.63 29.01
C LYS A 30 15.40 14.70 27.80
N MET A 31 15.35 15.77 27.02
CA MET A 31 16.24 15.92 25.86
C MET A 31 17.71 16.09 26.30
N ASN A 32 17.96 16.86 27.35
CA ASN A 32 19.30 17.07 27.89
C ASN A 32 19.93 15.81 28.54
N MET A 33 19.13 14.81 28.92
CA MET A 33 19.63 13.53 29.46
C MET A 33 20.03 12.54 28.36
N VAL A 34 19.53 12.69 27.13
CA VAL A 34 19.85 11.77 26.02
C VAL A 34 21.19 12.12 25.37
N ASP A 35 21.61 13.40 25.42
CA ASP A 35 22.86 13.84 24.80
C ASP A 35 24.13 13.57 25.66
N LYS A 36 23.99 13.10 26.91
CA LYS A 36 25.12 12.97 27.84
C LYS A 36 25.78 11.59 27.89
N GLU A 37 25.35 10.62 27.08
CA GLU A 37 25.91 9.26 27.10
C GLU A 37 26.52 8.86 25.75
N ALA A 38 27.61 9.55 25.37
CA ALA A 38 28.53 9.09 24.32
C ALA A 38 29.96 9.60 24.54
N ALA A 39 30.66 9.05 25.53
CA ALA A 39 32.11 8.90 25.54
C ALA A 39 32.50 7.80 26.54
N PRO A 40 33.39 6.85 26.16
CA PRO A 40 34.73 6.96 26.74
C PRO A 40 35.88 6.57 25.79
N THR A 41 37.05 7.04 26.19
CA THR A 41 38.40 6.96 25.60
C THR A 41 39.08 5.57 25.69
N SER A 42 39.93 5.29 24.67
CA SER A 42 40.82 4.13 24.40
C SER A 42 41.87 3.81 25.50
N PRO A 43 42.60 2.65 25.52
CA PRO A 43 43.68 2.32 24.55
C PRO A 43 43.95 0.83 24.18
N MET A 44 44.63 0.65 23.02
CA MET A 44 45.66 -0.36 22.65
C MET A 44 45.30 -1.69 21.91
N GLU A 45 45.62 -1.67 20.60
CA GLU A 45 46.16 -2.68 19.67
C GLU A 45 46.18 -4.19 20.02
N VAL A 46 45.45 -5.01 19.23
CA VAL A 46 45.88 -6.36 18.80
C VAL A 46 45.45 -6.58 17.35
N VAL A 47 46.44 -6.89 16.50
CA VAL A 47 46.33 -7.31 15.10
C VAL A 47 45.47 -8.58 14.96
N GLY A 48 44.48 -8.56 14.07
CA GLY A 48 43.63 -9.71 13.76
C GLY A 48 42.89 -9.56 12.44
N MET A 49 43.53 -10.01 11.37
CA MET A 49 43.07 -10.26 10.00
C MET A 49 41.54 -10.49 9.83
N GLY A 50 40.86 -9.63 9.06
CA GLY A 50 39.53 -9.93 8.51
C GLY A 50 39.60 -11.01 7.41
N PRO A 51 38.47 -11.60 6.97
CA PRO A 51 37.56 -10.80 6.15
C PRO A 51 36.05 -11.09 6.28
N ARG A 52 35.29 -10.06 5.82
CA ARG A 52 33.95 -10.07 5.20
C ARG A 52 32.72 -9.94 6.11
N ASP A 53 32.34 -8.68 6.28
CA ASP A 53 30.95 -8.25 6.48
C ASP A 53 30.10 -8.59 5.24
N GLU A 54 29.19 -9.56 5.37
CA GLU A 54 28.11 -9.89 4.42
C GLU A 54 26.75 -9.58 5.08
N ASP A 55 26.52 -8.36 5.57
CA ASP A 55 25.22 -7.95 6.14
C ASP A 55 24.66 -6.63 5.58
N GLY A 56 25.34 -6.04 4.58
CA GLY A 56 24.85 -4.89 3.82
C GLY A 56 23.94 -5.24 2.63
N SER A 57 23.92 -6.51 2.20
CA SER A 57 23.25 -6.93 0.96
C SER A 57 21.75 -7.25 1.14
N SER A 58 21.34 -7.85 2.26
CA SER A 58 19.96 -8.34 2.42
C SER A 58 18.91 -7.22 2.51
N SER A 59 19.19 -6.13 3.22
CA SER A 59 18.21 -5.05 3.44
C SER A 59 17.96 -4.19 2.18
N SER A 60 18.96 -4.04 1.31
CA SER A 60 18.85 -3.31 0.05
C SER A 60 18.09 -4.14 -1.00
N SER A 61 18.38 -5.44 -1.11
CA SER A 61 17.67 -6.36 -2.02
C SER A 61 16.17 -6.48 -1.69
N LEU A 62 15.80 -6.53 -0.40
CA LEU A 62 14.40 -6.53 0.03
C LEU A 62 13.66 -5.24 -0.35
N ARG A 63 14.30 -4.07 -0.20
CA ARG A 63 13.73 -2.78 -0.62
C ARG A 63 13.56 -2.69 -2.13
N THR A 64 14.55 -3.16 -2.90
CA THR A 64 14.49 -3.18 -4.36
C THR A 64 13.37 -4.10 -4.85
N ALA A 65 13.24 -5.30 -4.26
CA ALA A 65 12.17 -6.23 -4.60
C ALA A 65 10.78 -5.64 -4.31
N GLU A 66 10.61 -4.94 -3.18
CA GLU A 66 9.36 -4.24 -2.85
C GLU A 66 9.02 -3.14 -3.87
N MET A 67 10.01 -2.36 -4.32
CA MET A 67 9.80 -1.35 -5.35
C MET A 67 9.41 -1.97 -6.70
N LEU A 68 10.13 -3.01 -7.15
CA LEU A 68 9.82 -3.70 -8.41
C LEU A 68 8.41 -4.30 -8.38
N LEU A 69 8.03 -4.88 -7.24
CA LEU A 69 6.70 -5.44 -7.05
C LEU A 69 5.60 -4.37 -7.18
N ARG A 70 5.83 -3.14 -6.71
CA ARG A 70 4.88 -2.02 -6.85
C ARG A 70 4.82 -1.44 -8.27
N LEU A 71 5.92 -1.52 -9.03
CA LEU A 71 5.97 -1.06 -10.42
C LEU A 71 5.35 -2.06 -11.40
N LEU A 72 5.36 -3.35 -11.06
CA LEU A 72 4.83 -4.43 -11.90
C LEU A 72 3.42 -4.16 -12.49
N PRO A 73 2.39 -3.76 -11.72
CA PRO A 73 1.04 -3.54 -12.25
C PRO A 73 0.91 -2.26 -13.11
N ILE A 74 1.88 -1.35 -13.08
CA ILE A 74 1.79 -0.08 -13.84
C ILE A 74 1.75 -0.36 -15.34
N ALA A 75 2.61 -1.25 -15.84
CA ALA A 75 2.69 -1.57 -17.25
C ALA A 75 1.36 -2.09 -17.82
N PRO A 76 0.73 -3.15 -17.30
CA PRO A 76 -0.55 -3.62 -17.83
C PRO A 76 -1.67 -2.58 -17.66
N CYS A 77 -1.72 -1.83 -16.55
CA CYS A 77 -2.72 -0.76 -16.38
C CYS A 77 -2.59 0.34 -17.44
N VAL A 78 -1.38 0.82 -17.70
CA VAL A 78 -1.12 1.86 -18.71
C VAL A 78 -1.43 1.33 -20.11
N VAL A 79 -1.01 0.11 -20.44
CA VAL A 79 -1.30 -0.48 -21.76
C VAL A 79 -2.81 -0.66 -21.94
N ALA A 80 -3.53 -1.22 -20.96
CA ALA A 80 -4.98 -1.38 -21.05
C ALA A 80 -5.69 -0.03 -21.23
N LEU A 81 -5.28 0.98 -20.46
CA LEU A 81 -5.79 2.34 -20.53
C LEU A 81 -5.58 2.97 -21.91
N VAL A 82 -4.34 2.91 -22.44
CA VAL A 82 -4.00 3.50 -23.74
C VAL A 82 -4.76 2.81 -24.87
N VAL A 83 -4.83 1.47 -24.86
CA VAL A 83 -5.56 0.70 -25.87
C VAL A 83 -7.04 1.11 -25.89
N MET A 84 -7.68 1.21 -24.72
CA MET A 84 -9.11 1.57 -24.63
C MET A 84 -9.37 3.04 -24.96
N LEU A 85 -8.49 3.96 -24.54
CA LEU A 85 -8.64 5.39 -24.84
C LEU A 85 -8.57 5.69 -26.34
N HIS A 86 -7.74 4.95 -27.07
CA HIS A 86 -7.64 5.05 -28.53
C HIS A 86 -8.69 4.21 -29.26
N ASP A 87 -9.59 3.55 -28.53
CA ASP A 87 -10.62 2.71 -29.12
C ASP A 87 -11.83 3.53 -29.52
N SER A 88 -11.87 3.88 -30.80
CA SER A 88 -13.01 4.49 -31.46
C SER A 88 -13.12 3.95 -32.89
N GLN A 89 -14.34 3.78 -33.36
CA GLN A 89 -14.63 3.30 -34.70
C GLN A 89 -15.92 3.96 -35.22
N THR A 90 -15.88 4.40 -36.47
CA THR A 90 -17.03 5.03 -37.15
C THR A 90 -17.26 4.32 -38.48
N ASN A 91 -18.48 3.82 -38.67
CA ASN A 91 -18.93 3.13 -39.87
C ASN A 91 -20.29 3.70 -40.35
N ASP A 92 -20.84 3.15 -41.43
CA ASP A 92 -22.14 3.55 -42.00
C ASP A 92 -23.31 3.39 -41.01
N PHE A 93 -23.16 2.52 -40.00
CA PHE A 93 -24.14 2.29 -38.94
C PHE A 93 -24.06 3.29 -37.77
N GLY A 94 -23.03 4.15 -37.74
CA GLY A 94 -22.82 5.16 -36.71
C GLY A 94 -21.40 5.18 -36.12
N SER A 95 -21.22 5.94 -35.04
CA SER A 95 -19.95 6.09 -34.33
C SER A 95 -20.01 5.44 -32.95
N LEU A 96 -19.08 4.52 -32.69
CA LEU A 96 -18.91 3.84 -31.41
C LEU A 96 -17.55 4.17 -30.82
N SER A 97 -17.54 4.60 -29.57
CA SER A 97 -16.35 4.98 -28.82
C SER A 97 -16.45 4.44 -27.41
N TYR A 98 -15.30 4.23 -26.76
CA TYR A 98 -15.26 3.80 -25.36
C TYR A 98 -16.06 4.75 -24.44
N SER A 99 -16.14 6.04 -24.80
CA SER A 99 -16.87 7.07 -24.03
C SER A 99 -18.39 6.91 -24.07
N HIS A 100 -18.94 6.15 -25.02
CA HIS A 100 -20.38 5.85 -25.05
C HIS A 100 -20.77 4.72 -24.08
N LEU A 101 -19.81 3.84 -23.72
CA LEU A 101 -20.06 2.68 -22.90
C LEU A 101 -19.57 2.92 -21.47
N GLY A 102 -20.50 2.99 -20.52
CA GLY A 102 -20.20 3.27 -19.11
C GLY A 102 -19.18 2.29 -18.50
N ALA A 103 -19.24 1.01 -18.88
CA ALA A 103 -18.29 0.00 -18.42
C ALA A 103 -16.85 0.27 -18.86
N PHE A 104 -16.65 0.66 -20.13
CA PHE A 104 -15.30 0.98 -20.63
C PHE A 104 -14.77 2.29 -20.06
N ARG A 105 -15.63 3.29 -19.84
CA ARG A 105 -15.25 4.47 -19.06
C ARG A 105 -14.79 4.09 -17.66
N TYR A 106 -15.52 3.23 -16.98
CA TYR A 106 -15.15 2.76 -15.64
C TYR A 106 -13.81 1.99 -15.67
N LEU A 107 -13.59 1.13 -16.66
CA LEU A 107 -12.32 0.42 -16.90
C LEU A 107 -11.13 1.37 -17.05
N VAL A 108 -11.27 2.40 -17.88
CA VAL A 108 -10.22 3.41 -18.10
C VAL A 108 -9.92 4.17 -16.80
N ASN A 109 -10.96 4.61 -16.08
CA ASN A 109 -10.78 5.33 -14.82
C ASN A 109 -10.13 4.43 -13.75
N ALA A 110 -10.57 3.18 -13.63
CA ALA A 110 -10.00 2.22 -12.67
C ALA A 110 -8.53 1.93 -12.95
N ASN A 111 -8.16 1.65 -14.21
CA ASN A 111 -6.76 1.44 -14.60
C ASN A 111 -5.91 2.70 -14.37
N GLY A 112 -6.47 3.90 -14.62
CA GLY A 112 -5.78 5.16 -14.35
C GLY A 112 -5.50 5.41 -12.88
N ILE A 113 -6.50 5.17 -12.01
CA ILE A 113 -6.36 5.27 -10.55
C ILE A 113 -5.31 4.26 -10.05
N CYS A 114 -5.36 3.02 -10.54
CA CYS A 114 -4.40 1.98 -10.22
C CYS A 114 -2.97 2.36 -10.61
N ALA A 115 -2.76 2.79 -11.86
CA ALA A 115 -1.43 3.21 -12.34
C ALA A 115 -0.87 4.41 -11.54
N GLY A 116 -1.71 5.44 -11.30
CA GLY A 116 -1.31 6.61 -10.52
C GLY A 116 -0.96 6.27 -9.07
N TYR A 117 -1.75 5.40 -8.44
CA TYR A 117 -1.46 4.91 -7.10
C TYR A 117 -0.16 4.10 -7.04
N SER A 118 0.03 3.15 -7.95
CA SER A 118 1.23 2.31 -7.99
C SER A 118 2.49 3.15 -8.21
N PHE A 119 2.40 4.19 -9.04
CA PHE A 119 3.50 5.15 -9.20
C PHE A 119 3.79 5.94 -7.92
N LEU A 120 2.76 6.50 -7.28
CA LEU A 120 2.92 7.26 -6.04
C LEU A 120 3.46 6.39 -4.90
N SER A 121 2.95 5.17 -4.76
CA SER A 121 3.40 4.20 -3.75
C SER A 121 4.86 3.81 -3.95
N ALA A 122 5.33 3.66 -5.20
CA ALA A 122 6.74 3.41 -5.51
C ALA A 122 7.64 4.59 -5.08
N ILE A 123 7.21 5.85 -5.31
CA ILE A 123 7.95 7.04 -4.87
C ILE A 123 8.03 7.11 -3.34
N ILE A 124 6.92 6.83 -2.64
CA ILE A 124 6.89 6.83 -1.18
C ILE A 124 7.82 5.74 -0.63
N ALA A 125 7.79 4.54 -1.23
CA ALA A 125 8.68 3.44 -0.87
C ALA A 125 10.17 3.78 -1.09
N ALA A 126 10.49 4.50 -2.16
CA ALA A 126 11.85 4.96 -2.44
C ALA A 126 12.37 5.99 -1.42
N LYS A 127 11.49 6.84 -0.88
CA LYS A 127 11.86 7.87 0.10
C LYS A 127 11.82 7.39 1.55
N ALA A 128 11.09 6.32 1.85
CA ALA A 128 10.91 5.83 3.21
C ALA A 128 12.20 5.19 3.75
N ARG A 129 12.77 5.74 4.84
CA ARG A 129 13.95 5.16 5.51
C ARG A 129 13.59 3.93 6.35
N ALA A 130 12.41 3.87 6.95
CA ALA A 130 11.91 2.74 7.73
C ALA A 130 10.37 2.66 7.64
N ALA A 131 9.85 1.48 7.31
CA ALA A 131 8.41 1.24 7.24
C ALA A 131 7.83 1.12 8.65
N THR A 132 6.91 2.02 9.00
CA THR A 132 6.18 1.93 10.28
C THR A 132 5.11 0.84 10.21
N LYS A 133 4.70 0.26 11.35
CA LYS A 133 3.60 -0.72 11.38
C LYS A 133 2.29 -0.16 10.77
N SER A 134 2.01 1.12 11.02
CA SER A 134 0.86 1.83 10.44
C SER A 134 0.92 1.90 8.91
N GLN A 135 2.10 2.18 8.35
CA GLN A 135 2.30 2.25 6.91
C GLN A 135 2.04 0.91 6.20
N ALA A 136 2.43 -0.21 6.81
CA ALA A 136 2.18 -1.55 6.25
C ALA A 136 0.68 -1.87 6.17
N TRP A 137 -0.09 -1.52 7.20
CA TRP A 137 -1.55 -1.67 7.20
C TRP A 137 -2.22 -0.82 6.12
N THR A 138 -1.79 0.43 5.96
CA THR A 138 -2.34 1.33 4.94
C THR A 138 -2.11 0.79 3.52
N PHE A 139 -0.91 0.29 3.21
CA PHE A 139 -0.65 -0.33 1.91
C PHE A 139 -1.51 -1.57 1.69
N PHE A 140 -1.62 -2.45 2.69
CA PHE A 140 -2.45 -3.65 2.59
C PHE A 140 -3.91 -3.33 2.23
N PHE A 141 -4.54 -2.38 2.92
CA PHE A 141 -5.92 -1.98 2.62
C PHE A 141 -6.06 -1.34 1.24
N LEU A 142 -5.12 -0.48 0.86
CA LEU A 142 -5.16 0.18 -0.44
C LEU A 142 -4.96 -0.82 -1.59
N ASP A 143 -4.02 -1.76 -1.45
CA ASP A 143 -3.80 -2.84 -2.43
C ASP A 143 -5.06 -3.70 -2.59
N HIS A 144 -5.77 -3.96 -1.50
CA HIS A 144 -7.03 -4.70 -1.51
C HIS A 144 -8.15 -3.92 -2.23
N ILE A 145 -8.33 -2.63 -1.92
CA ILE A 145 -9.32 -1.76 -2.57
C ILE A 145 -9.07 -1.68 -4.07
N LEU A 146 -7.81 -1.51 -4.49
CA LEU A 146 -7.47 -1.45 -5.91
C LEU A 146 -7.71 -2.76 -6.63
N THR A 147 -7.41 -3.89 -6.00
CA THR A 147 -7.70 -5.22 -6.56
C THR A 147 -9.19 -5.37 -6.88
N TYR A 148 -10.08 -5.00 -5.95
CA TYR A 148 -11.52 -5.07 -6.22
C TYR A 148 -12.00 -4.03 -7.21
N LEU A 149 -11.44 -2.82 -7.17
CA LEU A 149 -11.80 -1.76 -8.10
C LEU A 149 -11.53 -2.18 -9.54
N VAL A 150 -10.33 -2.69 -9.83
CA VAL A 150 -9.93 -3.10 -11.18
C VAL A 150 -10.61 -4.41 -11.60
N LEU A 151 -10.86 -5.33 -10.67
CA LEU A 151 -11.64 -6.55 -10.94
C LEU A 151 -13.09 -6.23 -11.31
N ALA A 152 -13.75 -5.35 -10.55
CA ALA A 152 -15.13 -4.93 -10.84
C ALA A 152 -15.22 -4.25 -12.20
N ALA A 153 -14.25 -3.39 -12.53
CA ALA A 153 -14.21 -2.73 -13.83
C ALA A 153 -13.98 -3.70 -14.99
N GLY A 154 -13.07 -4.66 -14.81
CA GLY A 154 -12.82 -5.74 -15.76
C GLY A 154 -14.06 -6.62 -15.97
N ALA A 155 -14.74 -7.02 -14.90
CA ALA A 155 -15.95 -7.83 -14.95
C ALA A 155 -17.10 -7.12 -15.68
N ALA A 156 -17.39 -5.86 -15.32
CA ALA A 156 -18.42 -5.07 -15.99
C ALA A 156 -18.12 -4.89 -17.48
N SER A 157 -16.86 -4.68 -17.83
CA SER A 157 -16.43 -4.55 -19.22
C SER A 157 -16.54 -5.86 -19.99
N MET A 158 -16.21 -6.98 -19.35
CA MET A 158 -16.35 -8.32 -19.92
C MET A 158 -17.81 -8.66 -20.19
N GLU A 159 -18.73 -8.30 -19.30
CA GLU A 159 -20.16 -8.49 -19.49
C GLU A 159 -20.68 -7.68 -20.70
N VAL A 160 -20.35 -6.39 -20.77
CA VAL A 160 -20.72 -5.54 -21.91
C VAL A 160 -20.14 -6.09 -23.21
N LEU A 161 -18.89 -6.55 -23.19
CA LEU A 161 -18.24 -7.16 -24.35
C LEU A 161 -18.93 -8.47 -24.76
N TYR A 162 -19.33 -9.31 -23.80
CA TYR A 162 -20.09 -10.53 -24.06
C TYR A 162 -21.43 -10.23 -24.74
N LEU A 163 -22.17 -9.24 -24.24
CA LEU A 163 -23.41 -8.77 -24.87
C LEU A 163 -23.16 -8.19 -26.27
N ALA A 164 -22.04 -7.50 -26.48
CA ALA A 164 -21.68 -6.96 -27.80
C ALA A 164 -21.36 -8.06 -28.82
N TYR A 165 -20.77 -9.19 -28.40
CA TYR A 165 -20.48 -10.32 -29.29
C TYR A 165 -21.68 -11.24 -29.53
N LYS A 166 -22.47 -11.53 -28.49
CA LYS A 166 -23.54 -12.55 -28.55
C LYS A 166 -24.93 -11.95 -28.71
N GLY A 167 -25.12 -10.70 -28.33
CA GLY A 167 -26.45 -10.13 -28.15
C GLY A 167 -27.23 -10.78 -27.00
N ASN A 168 -28.42 -10.24 -26.73
CA ASN A 168 -29.40 -10.85 -25.84
C ASN A 168 -30.81 -10.38 -26.25
N SER A 169 -31.58 -11.25 -26.90
CA SER A 169 -32.93 -10.93 -27.36
C SER A 169 -33.88 -10.59 -26.22
N ALA A 170 -33.71 -11.19 -25.04
CA ALA A 170 -34.56 -10.93 -23.87
C ALA A 170 -34.37 -9.51 -23.31
N ALA A 171 -33.16 -8.96 -23.42
CA ALA A 171 -32.85 -7.57 -23.07
C ALA A 171 -32.83 -6.65 -24.30
N THR A 172 -33.34 -7.11 -25.45
CA THR A 172 -33.35 -6.37 -26.74
C THR A 172 -31.97 -5.88 -27.21
N TRP A 173 -30.90 -6.52 -26.78
CA TRP A 173 -29.52 -6.15 -27.14
C TRP A 173 -29.07 -6.89 -28.40
N SER A 174 -28.61 -6.15 -29.40
CA SER A 174 -28.10 -6.70 -30.67
C SER A 174 -26.58 -6.90 -30.66
N ALA A 175 -26.07 -7.86 -31.43
CA ALA A 175 -24.64 -8.14 -31.52
C ALA A 175 -23.88 -7.03 -32.27
N ALA A 176 -23.45 -6.00 -31.54
CA ALA A 176 -22.76 -4.83 -32.10
C ALA A 176 -21.39 -5.16 -32.72
N CYS A 177 -20.72 -6.23 -32.27
CA CYS A 177 -19.37 -6.57 -32.76
C CYS A 177 -19.35 -7.08 -34.20
N GLU A 178 -20.49 -7.44 -34.79
CA GLU A 178 -20.57 -7.78 -36.22
C GLU A 178 -20.31 -6.54 -37.09
N SER A 179 -20.90 -5.40 -36.72
CA SER A 179 -20.66 -4.12 -37.41
C SER A 179 -19.40 -3.40 -36.92
N PHE A 180 -18.98 -3.62 -35.67
CA PHE A 180 -17.87 -2.89 -35.02
C PHE A 180 -16.68 -3.79 -34.61
N GLY A 181 -16.34 -4.79 -35.41
CA GLY A 181 -15.35 -5.81 -35.05
C GLY A 181 -13.97 -5.27 -34.61
N GLY A 182 -13.45 -4.23 -35.26
CA GLY A 182 -12.16 -3.64 -34.89
C GLY A 182 -12.13 -3.00 -33.49
N PHE A 183 -13.25 -2.42 -33.07
CA PHE A 183 -13.45 -1.84 -31.74
C PHE A 183 -13.54 -2.97 -30.72
N CYS A 184 -14.42 -3.95 -30.97
CA CYS A 184 -14.53 -5.10 -30.07
C CYS A 184 -13.22 -5.86 -29.90
N HIS A 185 -12.39 -5.98 -30.93
CA HIS A 185 -11.08 -6.62 -30.82
C HIS A 185 -10.13 -5.85 -29.89
N LYS A 186 -10.01 -4.52 -30.04
CA LYS A 186 -9.20 -3.66 -29.17
C LYS A 186 -9.72 -3.66 -27.74
N ALA A 187 -11.03 -3.53 -27.55
CA ALA A 187 -11.69 -3.64 -26.26
C ALA A 187 -11.41 -5.00 -25.58
N THR A 188 -11.47 -6.10 -26.34
CA THR A 188 -11.15 -7.45 -25.83
C THR A 188 -9.71 -7.51 -25.32
N ILE A 189 -8.75 -6.99 -26.09
CA ILE A 189 -7.34 -6.95 -25.69
C ILE A 189 -7.17 -6.12 -24.41
N SER A 190 -7.78 -4.93 -24.34
CA SER A 190 -7.69 -4.07 -23.16
C SER A 190 -8.29 -4.72 -21.90
N VAL A 191 -9.46 -5.38 -22.02
CA VAL A 191 -10.09 -6.13 -20.92
C VAL A 191 -9.20 -7.29 -20.49
N ALA A 192 -8.63 -8.06 -21.42
CA ALA A 192 -7.73 -9.16 -21.11
C ALA A 192 -6.48 -8.67 -20.35
N ILE A 193 -5.86 -7.57 -20.79
CA ILE A 193 -4.71 -6.97 -20.10
C ILE A 193 -5.12 -6.47 -18.71
N THR A 194 -6.35 -5.97 -18.54
CA THR A 194 -6.85 -5.57 -17.23
C THR A 194 -6.94 -6.76 -16.27
N PHE A 195 -7.33 -7.96 -16.73
CA PHE A 195 -7.29 -9.18 -15.89
C PHE A 195 -5.86 -9.62 -15.52
N VAL A 196 -4.86 -9.32 -16.36
CA VAL A 196 -3.46 -9.47 -15.98
C VAL A 196 -3.11 -8.51 -14.84
N ALA A 197 -3.53 -7.24 -14.93
CA ALA A 197 -3.35 -6.27 -13.85
C ALA A 197 -4.04 -6.70 -12.54
N VAL A 198 -5.27 -7.23 -12.60
CA VAL A 198 -5.97 -7.83 -11.44
C VAL A 198 -5.10 -8.91 -10.79
N THR A 199 -4.53 -9.80 -11.60
CA THR A 199 -3.66 -10.88 -11.11
C THR A 199 -2.42 -10.31 -10.41
N CYS A 200 -1.79 -9.29 -10.99
CA CYS A 200 -0.66 -8.59 -10.35
C CYS A 200 -1.06 -8.00 -8.99
N TYR A 201 -2.17 -7.25 -8.91
CA TYR A 201 -2.63 -6.67 -7.65
C TYR A 201 -3.02 -7.73 -6.61
N ALA A 202 -3.63 -8.83 -7.02
CA ALA A 202 -3.95 -9.94 -6.13
C ALA A 202 -2.69 -10.57 -5.52
N LEU A 203 -1.63 -10.78 -6.31
CA LEU A 203 -0.35 -11.27 -5.81
C LEU A 203 0.32 -10.28 -4.84
N ILE A 204 0.24 -8.98 -5.13
CA ILE A 204 0.77 -7.92 -4.24
C ILE A 204 0.01 -7.93 -2.90
N SER A 205 -1.32 -7.97 -2.96
CA SER A 205 -2.19 -8.02 -1.77
C SER A 205 -1.87 -9.25 -0.90
N LEU A 206 -1.65 -10.40 -1.55
CA LEU A 206 -1.27 -11.64 -0.88
C LEU A 206 0.11 -11.54 -0.21
N ILE A 207 1.13 -11.01 -0.89
CA ILE A 207 2.45 -10.81 -0.31
C ILE A 207 2.40 -9.81 0.87
N SER A 208 1.62 -8.74 0.71
CA SER A 208 1.42 -7.71 1.74
C SER A 208 0.77 -8.31 3.00
N SER A 209 -0.24 -9.16 2.84
CA SER A 209 -0.89 -9.85 3.95
C SER A 209 0.07 -10.83 4.65
N TYR A 210 0.81 -11.66 3.90
CA TYR A 210 1.80 -12.57 4.47
C TYR A 210 2.86 -11.83 5.28
N LYS A 211 3.38 -10.71 4.77
CA LYS A 211 4.36 -9.87 5.48
C LYS A 211 3.78 -9.20 6.71
N LEU A 212 2.49 -8.86 6.70
CA LEU A 212 1.80 -8.31 7.84
C LEU A 212 1.65 -9.37 8.92
N PHE A 213 1.06 -10.52 8.60
CA PHE A 213 0.79 -11.59 9.57
C PHE A 213 2.06 -12.23 10.13
N SER A 214 3.10 -12.43 9.31
CA SER A 214 4.39 -12.95 9.78
C SER A 214 5.07 -12.03 10.81
N LYS A 215 4.75 -10.73 10.84
CA LYS A 215 5.25 -9.80 11.89
C LYS A 215 4.43 -9.84 13.19
N TYR A 216 3.26 -10.49 13.19
CA TYR A 216 2.41 -10.66 14.36
C TYR A 216 2.57 -12.03 15.02
N ASP A 217 3.40 -12.93 14.46
CA ASP A 217 3.76 -14.17 15.14
C ASP A 217 4.44 -13.84 16.48
N ALA A 218 4.02 -14.53 17.54
CA ALA A 218 4.49 -14.25 18.89
C ALA A 218 5.98 -14.60 19.01
N PRO A 219 6.78 -13.87 19.81
CA PRO A 219 8.10 -14.34 20.18
C PRO A 219 7.96 -15.74 20.78
N ASP A 220 8.80 -16.69 20.37
CA ASP A 220 8.86 -18.03 20.96
C ASP A 220 8.72 -17.92 22.49
N PRO A 221 7.84 -18.71 23.12
CA PRO A 221 7.78 -18.76 24.57
C PRO A 221 9.15 -19.20 25.08
N VAL A 222 9.90 -18.25 25.66
CA VAL A 222 11.09 -18.38 26.49
C VAL A 222 11.74 -19.76 26.38
N ALA A 223 12.84 -19.85 25.62
CA ALA A 223 13.77 -20.96 25.77
C ALA A 223 14.21 -21.06 27.25
N ASN A 224 13.57 -21.99 27.97
CA ASN A 224 13.89 -22.52 29.29
C ASN A 224 14.50 -21.57 30.35
N PRO A 225 13.72 -21.11 31.35
CA PRO A 225 14.28 -20.71 32.64
C PRO A 225 14.46 -21.95 33.53
N ILE A 226 15.16 -23.00 33.06
CA ILE A 226 15.55 -24.14 33.91
C ILE A 226 17.07 -24.32 33.82
N LYS A 227 17.79 -23.31 34.30
CA LYS A 227 19.17 -23.46 34.76
C LYS A 227 19.37 -22.53 35.96
N GLY A 228 18.63 -22.82 37.03
CA GLY A 228 18.65 -21.99 38.24
C GLY A 228 17.85 -22.53 39.42
N ILE A 229 17.44 -23.80 39.41
CA ILE A 229 16.97 -24.46 40.65
C ILE A 229 18.23 -24.76 41.47
N GLN A 230 18.74 -23.73 42.16
CA GLN A 230 19.61 -23.88 43.30
C GLN A 230 18.77 -24.60 44.37
N THR A 231 19.08 -25.87 44.57
CA THR A 231 18.67 -26.67 45.72
C THR A 231 19.12 -25.97 47.00
N ALA A 232 18.22 -25.25 47.65
CA ALA A 232 18.39 -24.89 49.05
C ALA A 232 18.17 -26.16 49.88
N THR A 233 19.26 -26.90 50.09
CA THR A 233 19.33 -27.99 51.07
C THR A 233 19.19 -27.37 52.45
N PHE A 234 18.03 -27.52 53.09
CA PHE A 234 17.89 -27.32 54.52
C PHE A 234 18.46 -28.55 55.23
N HIS A 235 19.62 -28.41 55.84
CA HIS A 235 20.08 -29.34 56.88
C HIS A 235 19.47 -28.90 58.21
N ALA A 236 18.78 -29.84 58.86
CA ALA A 236 18.34 -29.76 60.25
C ALA A 236 19.48 -30.16 61.20
#